data_AF-T0LC88-F1
#
_entry.id   AF-T0LC88-F1
#
_cell.length_a   1.000
_cell.length_b   1.000
_cell.length_c   1.000
_cell.angle_alpha   90.00
_cell.angle_beta   90.00
_cell.angle_gamma   90.00
#
_symmetry.space_group_name_H-M   'P 1'
#
loop_
_entity.id
_entity.type
_entity.pdbx_description
1 polymer ?
#
loop_
_entity_poly.entity_id
_entity_poly.type
_entity_poly.pdbx_seq_one_letter_code
_entity_poly.pdbx_strand_id
1 'polypeptide(L)'
;MLTLEKIENSINFMDDTYDANFGEWIRNEDNCRIVAYNMKKYVNKYSTSNMIVAIKWIVKDWTLKSIIIFTKKMIIEDIKGDIDNQLEKIKIISGLIYTWNPLFISEFILATTKNFMVDEKIKFLNYMLESFEYKKINEIFKQLDNKLELKVKNEIMVECRLKRRRLKRSKSIIEAYNVS
;
A
#
# COMPACT_ATOMS: atom_id res chain seq x y z
N MET A 1 -16.06 -7.91 8.78
CA MET A 1 -14.85 -7.15 8.39
C MET A 1 -13.80 -7.32 9.48
N LEU A 2 -12.53 -7.48 9.08
CA LEU A 2 -11.41 -7.57 10.02
C LEU A 2 -11.15 -6.19 10.67
N THR A 3 -10.80 -6.17 11.94
CA THR A 3 -10.43 -4.95 12.71
C THR A 3 -9.09 -5.19 13.40
N LEU A 4 -8.36 -4.13 13.78
CA LEU A 4 -7.09 -4.27 14.51
C LEU A 4 -7.28 -5.03 15.82
N GLU A 5 -8.32 -4.70 16.58
CA GLU A 5 -8.66 -5.37 17.85
C GLU A 5 -8.88 -6.88 17.66
N LYS A 6 -9.55 -7.31 16.58
CA LYS A 6 -9.72 -8.73 16.29
C LYS A 6 -8.41 -9.43 15.95
N ILE A 7 -7.47 -8.74 15.29
CA ILE A 7 -6.14 -9.29 15.02
C ILE A 7 -5.38 -9.43 16.34
N GLU A 8 -5.32 -8.38 17.16
CA GLU A 8 -4.64 -8.40 18.47
C GLU A 8 -5.19 -9.52 19.36
N ASN A 9 -6.51 -9.61 19.53
CA ASN A 9 -7.12 -10.65 20.35
C ASN A 9 -6.81 -12.06 19.83
N SER A 10 -6.77 -12.25 18.50
CA SER A 10 -6.44 -13.54 17.90
C SER A 10 -4.96 -13.90 18.07
N ILE A 11 -4.06 -12.92 17.99
CA ILE A 11 -2.62 -13.12 18.16
C ILE A 11 -2.29 -13.40 19.62
N ASN A 12 -2.84 -12.63 20.56
CA ASN A 12 -2.67 -12.86 21.99
C ASN A 12 -3.16 -14.25 22.39
N PHE A 13 -4.33 -14.67 21.88
CA PHE A 13 -4.83 -16.03 22.10
C PHE A 13 -3.87 -17.10 21.59
N MET A 14 -3.23 -16.89 20.43
CA MET A 14 -2.23 -17.83 19.91
C MET A 14 -0.96 -17.84 20.74
N ASP A 15 -0.45 -16.67 21.10
CA ASP A 15 0.75 -16.51 21.92
C ASP A 15 0.57 -17.22 23.28
N ASP A 16 -0.58 -17.01 23.94
CA ASP A 16 -0.96 -17.67 25.20
C ASP A 16 -1.12 -19.19 25.04
N THR A 17 -1.75 -19.64 23.94
CA THR A 17 -2.03 -21.07 23.72
C THR A 17 -0.76 -21.87 23.46
N TYR A 18 0.21 -21.27 22.78
CA TYR A 18 1.42 -21.95 22.31
C TYR A 18 2.68 -21.56 23.09
N ASP A 19 2.57 -20.73 24.12
CA ASP A 19 3.70 -20.16 24.89
C ASP A 19 4.77 -19.59 23.95
N ALA A 20 4.32 -18.71 23.06
CA ALA A 20 5.09 -18.17 21.94
C ALA A 20 4.93 -16.65 21.81
N ASN A 21 5.75 -16.02 20.96
CA ASN A 21 5.72 -14.57 20.69
C ASN A 21 5.49 -14.29 19.20
N PHE A 22 4.45 -14.87 18.60
CA PHE A 22 4.14 -14.68 17.18
C PHE A 22 3.85 -13.21 16.87
N GLY A 23 3.14 -12.49 17.76
CA GLY A 23 2.82 -11.08 17.55
C GLY A 23 4.05 -10.21 17.41
N GLU A 24 4.96 -10.32 18.37
CA GLU A 24 6.24 -9.60 18.36
C GLU A 24 7.10 -10.01 17.16
N TRP A 25 7.17 -11.31 16.86
CA TRP A 25 7.98 -11.81 15.75
C TRP A 25 7.49 -11.30 14.39
N ILE A 26 6.17 -11.30 14.14
CA ILE A 26 5.58 -10.81 12.89
C ILE A 26 5.75 -9.29 12.76
N ARG A 27 5.66 -8.56 13.87
CA ARG A 27 5.80 -7.10 13.93
C ARG A 27 7.24 -6.63 14.09
N ASN A 28 8.23 -7.51 14.11
CA ASN A 28 9.63 -7.11 14.08
C ASN A 28 10.07 -6.76 12.65
N GLU A 29 10.50 -5.52 12.42
CA GLU A 29 10.88 -5.05 11.09
C GLU A 29 12.11 -5.74 10.49
N ASP A 30 12.98 -6.34 11.31
CA ASP A 30 14.10 -7.16 10.83
C ASP A 30 13.61 -8.41 10.08
N ASN A 31 12.41 -8.89 10.42
CA ASN A 31 11.77 -10.03 9.78
C ASN A 31 11.00 -9.64 8.50
N CYS A 32 10.96 -8.36 8.10
CA CYS A 32 10.08 -7.85 7.04
C CYS A 32 10.16 -8.66 5.73
N ARG A 33 11.34 -9.13 5.32
CA ARG A 33 11.51 -9.95 4.10
C ARG A 33 10.84 -11.31 4.21
N ILE A 34 11.01 -11.98 5.34
CA ILE A 34 10.47 -13.33 5.58
C ILE A 34 8.95 -13.24 5.71
N VAL A 35 8.45 -12.24 6.45
CA VAL A 35 7.02 -12.00 6.60
C VAL A 35 6.41 -11.68 5.23
N ALA A 36 7.01 -10.79 4.44
CA ALA A 36 6.53 -10.44 3.09
C ALA A 36 6.42 -11.66 2.16
N TYR A 37 7.45 -12.51 2.15
CA TYR A 37 7.47 -13.72 1.33
C TYR A 37 6.32 -14.67 1.72
N ASN A 38 6.10 -14.88 3.02
CA ASN A 38 5.02 -15.73 3.50
C ASN A 38 3.63 -15.13 3.28
N MET A 39 3.50 -13.80 3.36
CA MET A 39 2.24 -13.09 3.14
C MET A 39 1.78 -13.13 1.68
N LYS A 40 2.72 -13.20 0.73
CA LYS A 40 2.46 -13.19 -0.72
C LYS A 40 1.39 -14.19 -1.16
N LYS A 41 1.39 -15.41 -0.61
CA LYS A 41 0.43 -16.49 -0.96
C LYS A 41 -1.00 -16.23 -0.49
N TYR A 42 -1.22 -15.21 0.34
CA TYR A 42 -2.52 -14.87 0.91
C TYR A 42 -3.13 -13.62 0.29
N VAL A 43 -2.36 -12.80 -0.42
CA VAL A 43 -2.80 -11.51 -1.01
C VAL A 43 -4.08 -11.67 -1.83
N ASN A 44 -4.17 -12.73 -2.64
CA ASN A 44 -5.33 -13.00 -3.50
C ASN A 44 -6.39 -13.90 -2.86
N LYS A 45 -6.18 -14.37 -1.62
CA LYS A 45 -7.10 -15.28 -0.91
C LYS A 45 -8.10 -14.55 -0.02
N TYR A 46 -7.80 -13.31 0.36
CA TYR A 46 -8.63 -12.50 1.24
C TYR A 46 -9.11 -11.25 0.52
N SER A 47 -10.19 -10.64 1.02
CA SER A 47 -10.66 -9.39 0.47
C SER A 47 -9.63 -8.27 0.62
N THR A 48 -9.60 -7.37 -0.35
CA THR A 48 -8.73 -6.17 -0.35
C THR A 48 -8.80 -5.39 0.95
N SER A 49 -10.01 -5.21 1.52
CA SER A 49 -10.20 -4.54 2.81
C SER A 49 -9.49 -5.26 3.97
N ASN A 50 -9.59 -6.59 4.05
CA ASN A 50 -8.97 -7.36 5.12
C ASN A 50 -7.45 -7.38 4.97
N MET A 51 -6.94 -7.48 3.73
CA MET A 51 -5.51 -7.40 3.46
C MET A 51 -4.93 -6.05 3.88
N ILE A 52 -5.62 -4.94 3.59
CA ILE A 52 -5.18 -3.61 4.02
C ILE A 52 -5.07 -3.53 5.55
N VAL A 53 -6.11 -3.97 6.27
CA VAL A 53 -6.11 -3.95 7.74
C VAL A 53 -4.98 -4.81 8.31
N ALA A 54 -4.79 -6.02 7.78
CA ALA A 54 -3.72 -6.92 8.21
C ALA A 54 -2.33 -6.33 7.95
N ILE A 55 -2.08 -5.76 6.76
CA ILE A 55 -0.80 -5.16 6.44
C ILE A 55 -0.52 -3.95 7.34
N LYS A 56 -1.52 -3.09 7.57
CA LYS A 56 -1.38 -1.95 8.48
C LYS A 56 -1.08 -2.37 9.91
N TRP A 57 -1.66 -3.48 10.36
CA TRP A 57 -1.33 -4.05 11.66
C TRP A 57 0.13 -4.54 11.70
N ILE A 58 0.57 -5.31 10.70
CA ILE A 58 1.95 -5.84 10.61
C ILE A 58 2.97 -4.71 10.66
N VAL A 59 2.79 -3.70 9.80
CA VAL A 59 3.80 -2.64 9.62
C VAL A 59 3.64 -1.45 10.55
N LYS A 60 2.76 -1.56 11.56
CA LYS A 60 2.54 -0.51 12.54
C LYS A 60 3.85 -0.22 13.28
N ASP A 61 4.24 1.06 13.29
CA ASP A 61 5.47 1.60 13.86
C ASP A 61 6.78 1.24 13.11
N TRP A 62 6.69 0.60 11.94
CA TRP A 62 7.86 0.29 11.12
C TRP A 62 8.44 1.53 10.43
N THR A 63 9.75 1.48 10.16
CA THR A 63 10.38 2.50 9.32
C THR A 63 9.88 2.41 7.87
N LEU A 64 9.83 3.55 7.18
CA LEU A 64 9.44 3.59 5.75
C LEU A 64 10.32 2.65 4.90
N LYS A 65 11.61 2.52 5.24
CA LYS A 65 12.55 1.62 4.58
C LYS A 65 12.07 0.17 4.65
N SER A 66 11.68 -0.30 5.82
CA SER A 66 11.16 -1.66 6.03
C SER A 66 9.83 -1.88 5.31
N ILE A 67 8.94 -0.89 5.33
CA ILE A 67 7.66 -0.95 4.60
C ILE A 67 7.87 -1.05 3.08
N ILE A 68 8.85 -0.31 2.53
CA ILE A 68 9.21 -0.40 1.11
C ILE A 68 9.73 -1.81 0.78
N ILE A 69 10.60 -2.38 1.61
CA ILE A 69 11.13 -3.74 1.40
C ILE A 69 9.99 -4.76 1.43
N PHE A 70 9.12 -4.66 2.44
CA PHE A 70 7.98 -5.52 2.65
C PHE A 70 7.02 -5.49 1.45
N THR A 71 6.54 -4.31 1.06
CA THR A 71 5.57 -4.16 -0.04
C THR A 71 6.17 -4.56 -1.39
N LYS A 72 7.46 -4.29 -1.62
CA LYS A 72 8.16 -4.77 -2.83
C LYS A 72 8.10 -6.28 -2.97
N LYS A 73 8.50 -6.99 -1.92
CA LYS A 73 8.57 -8.46 -1.92
C LYS A 73 7.20 -9.12 -1.91
N MET A 74 6.23 -8.52 -1.22
CA MET A 74 4.89 -9.08 -1.09
C MET A 74 4.03 -8.84 -2.34
N ILE A 75 4.13 -7.66 -2.96
CA ILE A 75 3.18 -7.22 -3.99
C ILE A 75 3.85 -6.64 -5.25
N ILE A 76 4.73 -5.65 -5.11
CA ILE A 76 5.10 -4.78 -6.25
C ILE A 76 5.87 -5.51 -7.33
N GLU A 77 6.71 -6.49 -6.94
CA GLU A 77 7.43 -7.35 -7.89
C GLU A 77 6.48 -8.13 -8.82
N ASP A 78 5.26 -8.45 -8.38
CA ASP A 78 4.25 -9.15 -9.21
C ASP A 78 3.44 -8.19 -10.09
N ILE A 79 3.41 -6.90 -9.77
CA ILE A 79 2.63 -5.90 -10.54
C ILE A 79 3.36 -5.50 -11.81
N LYS A 80 4.70 -5.46 -11.76
CA LYS A 80 5.53 -5.05 -12.89
C LYS A 80 5.28 -5.96 -14.10
N GLY A 81 5.06 -5.38 -15.27
CA GLY A 81 4.74 -6.11 -16.50
C GLY A 81 3.29 -6.56 -16.66
N ASP A 82 2.43 -6.45 -15.63
CA ASP A 82 1.05 -6.96 -15.65
C ASP A 82 0.06 -6.06 -14.88
N ILE A 83 0.25 -4.74 -14.96
CA ILE A 83 -0.48 -3.76 -14.14
C ILE A 83 -2.01 -3.91 -14.24
N ASP A 84 -2.53 -4.12 -15.44
CA ASP A 84 -3.96 -4.13 -15.71
C ASP A 84 -4.68 -5.35 -15.10
N ASN A 85 -3.97 -6.46 -14.86
CA ASN A 85 -4.55 -7.65 -14.20
C ASN A 85 -4.31 -7.65 -12.68
N GLN A 86 -3.51 -6.72 -12.14
CA GLN A 86 -3.13 -6.68 -10.73
C GLN A 86 -3.83 -5.53 -9.96
N LEU A 87 -4.98 -5.05 -10.44
CA LEU A 87 -5.71 -3.91 -9.88
C LEU A 87 -6.04 -4.08 -8.38
N GLU A 88 -6.42 -5.27 -7.94
CA GLU A 88 -6.71 -5.53 -6.52
C GLU A 88 -5.46 -5.35 -5.65
N LYS A 89 -4.30 -5.79 -6.13
CA LYS A 89 -3.03 -5.57 -5.42
C LYS A 89 -2.66 -4.09 -5.36
N ILE A 90 -2.92 -3.33 -6.42
CA ILE A 90 -2.71 -1.88 -6.43
C ILE A 90 -3.64 -1.18 -5.45
N LYS A 91 -4.91 -1.62 -5.33
CA LYS A 91 -5.84 -1.11 -4.31
C LYS A 91 -5.36 -1.39 -2.88
N ILE A 92 -4.74 -2.55 -2.63
CA ILE A 92 -4.11 -2.83 -1.33
C ILE A 92 -3.01 -1.80 -1.02
N ILE A 93 -2.13 -1.51 -1.99
CA ILE A 93 -1.10 -0.48 -1.82
C ILE A 93 -1.73 0.89 -1.58
N SER A 94 -2.72 1.28 -2.40
CA SER A 94 -3.47 2.54 -2.26
C SER A 94 -4.03 2.70 -0.84
N GLY A 95 -4.65 1.65 -0.29
CA GLY A 95 -5.21 1.65 1.05
C GLY A 95 -4.16 1.70 2.16
N LEU A 96 -2.99 1.08 1.96
CA LEU A 96 -1.87 1.15 2.90
C LEU A 96 -1.36 2.59 3.04
N ILE A 97 -1.15 3.28 1.91
CA ILE A 97 -0.55 4.63 1.89
C ILE A 97 -1.58 5.76 2.03
N TYR A 98 -2.88 5.44 2.12
CA TYR A 98 -3.97 6.41 2.04
C TYR A 98 -3.89 7.53 3.07
N THR A 99 -3.57 7.20 4.33
CA THR A 99 -3.51 8.16 5.44
C THR A 99 -2.12 8.78 5.63
N TRP A 100 -1.11 8.34 4.87
CA TRP A 100 0.26 8.83 5.04
C TRP A 100 0.40 10.29 4.63
N ASN A 101 1.41 10.95 5.18
CA ASN A 101 1.77 12.30 4.77
C ASN A 101 2.34 12.30 3.31
N PRO A 102 2.18 13.40 2.55
CA PRO A 102 2.63 13.48 1.16
C PRO A 102 4.13 13.20 0.95
N LEU A 103 4.98 13.57 1.92
CA LEU A 103 6.42 13.34 1.85
C LEU A 103 6.74 11.84 1.86
N PHE A 104 6.12 11.07 2.77
CA PHE A 104 6.32 9.63 2.87
C PHE A 104 5.80 8.91 1.61
N ILE A 105 4.67 9.36 1.07
CA ILE A 105 4.13 8.81 -0.18
C ILE A 105 5.10 9.09 -1.35
N SER A 106 5.70 10.27 -1.41
CA SER A 106 6.66 10.61 -2.47
C SER A 106 7.90 9.72 -2.44
N GLU A 107 8.50 9.51 -1.27
CA GLU A 107 9.66 8.64 -1.10
C GLU A 107 9.29 7.17 -1.38
N PHE A 108 8.09 6.73 -0.98
CA PHE A 108 7.56 5.41 -1.33
C PHE A 108 7.42 5.24 -2.84
N ILE A 109 6.84 6.22 -3.56
CA ILE A 109 6.68 6.19 -5.02
C ILE A 109 8.04 6.03 -5.70
N LEU A 110 9.02 6.86 -5.33
CA LEU A 110 10.35 6.83 -5.94
C LEU A 110 11.05 5.49 -5.72
N ALA A 111 10.98 4.98 -4.50
CA ALA A 111 11.63 3.73 -4.16
C ALA A 111 10.98 2.54 -4.87
N THR A 112 9.64 2.50 -4.97
CA THR A 112 8.89 1.36 -5.50
C THR A 112 8.82 1.32 -7.02
N THR A 113 8.82 2.49 -7.67
CA THR A 113 8.72 2.61 -9.13
C THR A 113 10.07 2.74 -9.84
N LYS A 114 11.19 2.68 -9.10
CA LYS A 114 12.55 2.83 -9.66
C LYS A 114 12.83 1.97 -10.91
N ASN A 115 12.27 0.76 -10.94
CA ASN A 115 12.51 -0.22 -12.01
C ASN A 115 11.36 -0.29 -13.04
N PHE A 116 10.40 0.62 -12.99
CA PHE A 116 9.25 0.65 -13.90
C PHE A 116 9.60 1.49 -15.12
N MET A 117 9.11 1.08 -16.29
CA MET A 117 9.13 1.92 -17.49
C MET A 117 8.16 3.10 -17.33
N VAL A 118 8.34 4.15 -18.12
CA VAL A 118 7.52 5.37 -18.02
C VAL A 118 6.02 5.08 -18.14
N ASP A 119 5.61 4.25 -19.09
CA ASP A 119 4.19 3.91 -19.28
C ASP A 119 3.65 3.01 -18.15
N GLU A 120 4.49 2.13 -17.59
CA GLU A 120 4.16 1.34 -16.39
C GLU A 120 3.97 2.25 -15.17
N LYS A 121 4.84 3.25 -14.98
CA LYS A 121 4.72 4.24 -13.90
C LYS A 121 3.40 4.99 -13.99
N ILE A 122 3.03 5.46 -15.19
CA ILE A 122 1.78 6.20 -15.41
C ILE A 122 0.59 5.33 -15.01
N LYS A 123 0.48 4.12 -15.56
CA LYS A 123 -0.62 3.20 -15.23
C LYS A 123 -0.69 2.87 -13.75
N PHE A 124 0.45 2.47 -13.15
CA PHE A 124 0.51 2.10 -11.74
C PHE A 124 0.09 3.26 -10.82
N LEU A 125 0.66 4.46 -11.04
CA LEU A 125 0.37 5.62 -10.21
C LEU A 125 -1.07 6.11 -10.40
N ASN A 126 -1.63 6.04 -11.61
CA ASN A 126 -3.02 6.38 -11.87
C ASN A 126 -3.98 5.51 -11.04
N TYR A 127 -3.79 4.19 -11.01
CA TYR A 127 -4.61 3.30 -10.20
C TYR A 127 -4.32 3.46 -8.69
N MET A 128 -3.05 3.62 -8.30
CA MET A 128 -2.67 3.74 -6.89
C MET A 128 -3.21 5.03 -6.26
N LEU A 129 -3.19 6.14 -7.00
CA LEU A 129 -3.60 7.46 -6.53
C LEU A 129 -5.05 7.80 -6.87
N GLU A 130 -5.77 6.92 -7.56
CA GLU A 130 -7.18 7.13 -7.96
C GLU A 130 -8.08 7.49 -6.77
N SER A 131 -7.74 7.01 -5.58
CA SER A 131 -8.51 7.25 -4.37
C SER A 131 -8.20 8.59 -3.67
N PHE A 132 -7.19 9.32 -4.10
CA PHE A 132 -6.68 10.50 -3.40
C PHE A 132 -7.37 11.77 -3.89
N GLU A 133 -7.49 12.76 -3.00
CA GLU A 133 -8.00 14.07 -3.38
C GLU A 133 -6.94 14.85 -4.17
N TYR A 134 -7.39 15.66 -5.14
CA TYR A 134 -6.51 16.46 -6.00
C TYR A 134 -5.50 17.29 -5.21
N LYS A 135 -5.92 17.89 -4.08
CA LYS A 135 -5.04 18.67 -3.22
C LYS A 135 -3.85 17.82 -2.71
N LYS A 136 -4.13 16.63 -2.20
CA LYS A 136 -3.12 15.69 -1.68
C LYS A 136 -2.20 15.18 -2.80
N ILE A 137 -2.76 14.88 -3.98
CA ILE A 137 -1.98 14.51 -5.17
C ILE A 137 -1.01 15.64 -5.53
N ASN A 138 -1.49 16.89 -5.62
CA ASN A 138 -0.63 18.03 -5.93
C ASN A 138 0.50 18.21 -4.90
N GLU A 139 0.22 18.01 -3.60
CA GLU A 139 1.24 18.03 -2.56
C GLU A 139 2.29 16.92 -2.75
N ILE A 140 1.87 15.69 -3.08
CA ILE A 140 2.79 14.59 -3.39
C ILE A 140 3.69 14.96 -4.59
N PHE A 141 3.11 15.47 -5.67
CA PHE A 141 3.88 15.83 -6.88
C PHE A 141 4.79 17.03 -6.70
N LYS A 142 4.50 17.93 -5.76
CA LYS A 142 5.45 18.97 -5.35
C LYS A 142 6.69 18.38 -4.67
N GLN A 143 6.54 17.30 -3.89
CA GLN A 143 7.69 16.61 -3.27
C GLN A 143 8.49 15.77 -4.29
N LEU A 144 7.81 15.28 -5.34
CA LEU A 144 8.42 14.47 -6.41
C LEU A 144 9.14 15.28 -7.49
N ASP A 145 9.06 16.61 -7.45
CA ASP A 145 9.28 17.53 -8.57
C ASP A 145 10.31 17.09 -9.62
N ASN A 146 11.61 17.15 -9.29
CA ASN A 146 12.71 16.78 -10.20
C ASN A 146 13.17 15.32 -10.06
N LYS A 147 12.48 14.53 -9.23
CA LYS A 147 12.82 13.13 -8.95
C LYS A 147 12.02 12.15 -9.83
N LEU A 148 11.02 12.63 -10.56
CA LEU A 148 10.15 11.85 -11.43
C LEU A 148 10.17 12.41 -12.87
N GLU A 149 10.02 11.54 -13.87
CA GLU A 149 10.00 11.95 -15.26
C GLU A 149 8.83 12.91 -15.56
N LEU A 150 9.12 13.98 -16.31
CA LEU A 150 8.15 15.03 -16.62
C LEU A 150 6.90 14.50 -17.33
N LYS A 151 7.06 13.51 -18.22
CA LYS A 151 5.93 12.83 -18.89
C LYS A 151 4.97 12.20 -17.88
N VAL A 152 5.50 11.47 -16.88
CA VAL A 152 4.68 10.82 -15.84
C VAL A 152 3.90 11.84 -15.03
N LYS A 153 4.58 12.92 -14.61
CA LYS A 153 3.96 14.02 -13.86
C LYS A 153 2.82 14.68 -14.63
N ASN A 154 3.04 15.01 -15.91
CA ASN A 154 2.05 15.69 -16.73
C ASN A 154 0.80 14.84 -16.95
N GLU A 155 0.97 13.56 -17.31
CA GLU A 155 -0.15 12.64 -17.55
C GLU A 155 -1.03 12.47 -16.31
N ILE A 156 -0.41 12.21 -15.15
CA ILE A 156 -1.16 12.01 -13.91
C ILE A 156 -1.90 13.29 -13.51
N MET A 157 -1.27 14.46 -13.66
CA MET A 157 -1.92 15.74 -13.33
C MET A 157 -3.08 16.08 -14.28
N VAL A 158 -3.01 15.69 -15.56
CA VAL A 158 -4.12 15.84 -16.51
C VAL A 158 -5.27 14.90 -16.12
N GLU A 159 -4.99 13.63 -15.89
CA GLU A 159 -6.00 12.63 -15.57
C GLU A 159 -6.71 12.95 -14.24
N CYS A 160 -5.97 13.42 -13.23
CA CYS A 160 -6.54 13.85 -11.95
C CYS A 160 -7.45 15.08 -12.08
N ARG A 161 -7.18 15.99 -13.03
CA ARG A 161 -8.06 17.14 -13.29
C ARG A 161 -9.37 16.71 -13.97
N LEU A 162 -9.30 15.68 -14.82
CA LEU A 162 -10.45 15.14 -15.56
C LEU A 162 -11.34 14.26 -14.67
N LYS A 163 -10.75 13.46 -13.78
CA LYS A 163 -11.47 12.60 -12.81
C LYS A 163 -12.05 13.41 -11.64
N ARG A 164 -13.07 14.24 -11.90
CA ARG A 164 -13.90 14.88 -10.85
C ARG A 164 -15.00 13.97 -10.30
N ARG A 165 -15.19 12.76 -10.85
CA ARG A 165 -16.22 11.82 -10.41
C ARG A 165 -15.66 10.87 -9.35
N ARG A 166 -16.11 11.04 -8.10
CA ARG A 166 -15.83 10.10 -7.00
C ARG A 166 -16.34 8.71 -7.39
N LEU A 167 -15.43 7.73 -7.49
CA LEU A 167 -15.81 6.32 -7.53
C LEU A 167 -16.56 5.95 -6.24
N LYS A 168 -17.72 5.28 -6.38
CA LYS A 168 -18.46 4.73 -5.23
C LYS A 168 -17.60 3.64 -4.59
N ARG A 169 -17.03 3.93 -3.42
CA ARG A 169 -16.31 2.94 -2.61
C ARG A 169 -17.30 2.23 -1.69
N SER A 170 -17.06 0.94 -1.43
CA SER A 170 -17.78 0.25 -0.37
C SER A 170 -17.38 0.85 0.99
N LYS A 171 -18.30 0.82 1.95
CA LYS A 171 -18.05 1.22 3.34
C LYS A 171 -16.83 0.51 3.93
N SER A 172 -16.67 -0.79 3.65
CA SER A 172 -15.54 -1.60 4.12
C SER A 172 -14.17 -1.15 3.61
N ILE A 173 -14.10 -0.64 2.38
CA ILE A 173 -12.84 -0.11 1.82
C ILE A 173 -12.51 1.23 2.48
N ILE A 174 -13.50 2.09 2.67
CA ILE A 174 -13.31 3.37 3.36
C ILE A 174 -12.83 3.15 4.79
N GLU A 175 -13.44 2.23 5.51
CA GLU A 175 -13.04 1.87 6.87
C GLU A 175 -11.59 1.35 6.88
N ALA A 176 -11.24 0.38 6.03
CA ALA A 176 -9.88 -0.18 5.94
C ALA A 176 -8.82 0.89 5.64
N TYR A 177 -9.14 1.83 4.76
CA TYR A 177 -8.25 2.92 4.37
C TYR A 177 -7.95 3.88 5.52
N ASN A 178 -8.88 4.04 6.47
CA ASN A 178 -8.75 4.97 7.58
C ASN A 178 -8.32 4.31 8.90
N VAL A 179 -8.13 2.98 8.93
CA VAL A 179 -7.50 2.31 10.07
C VAL A 179 -6.08 2.87 10.27
N SER A 180 -5.75 3.22 11.51
CA SER A 180 -4.46 3.75 11.97
C SER A 180 -4.11 3.17 13.32
#